data_AF-A0A1V4Z1Y0-F1
#
_entry.id   AF-A0A1V4Z1Y0-F1
#
_cell.length_a   1.000
_cell.length_b   1.000
_cell.length_c   1.000
_cell.angle_alpha   90.00
_cell.angle_beta   90.00
_cell.angle_gamma   90.00
#
_symmetry.space_group_name_H-M   'P 1'
#
loop_
_entity.id
_entity.type
_entity.pdbx_description
1 polymer ?
#
loop_
_entity_poly.entity_id
_entity_poly.type
_entity_poly.pdbx_seq_one_letter_code
_entity_poly.pdbx_strand_id
1 'polypeptide(L)'
;MFYGAGPVKDSMMAKEVERSSILSRFVLTTPMKVAIILVTFATLLFTATLDIQRYGPFLFYMYGSLPFAYIFTYLKTGKRIYEENSTNVGVANSYNTAGMLVGTLTVIGEISKGLLPLLVSFLFFGYSLDVSAYLLIGSLLGTNFSLFLKLKGGMGTTMMLWSFLFISPVLLLTILVLMVVCLKFMKKTYHVAPFVYGMAPILALIIDGRMTLVLLALYVAALYIVKFRPEMDDFRYGHSKKFSMGKRSKGLPPQDRDTPDP
;
A
#
# COMPACT_ATOMS: atom_id res chain seq x y z
N MET A 1 21.10 7.29 45.52
CA MET A 1 22.15 7.40 44.48
C MET A 1 21.44 7.51 43.13
N PHE A 2 21.18 8.74 42.67
CA PHE A 2 20.50 9.01 41.41
C PHE A 2 21.49 8.81 40.25
N TYR A 3 21.28 7.81 39.41
CA TYR A 3 21.98 7.72 38.13
C TYR A 3 21.22 8.58 37.11
N GLY A 4 21.76 9.77 36.84
CA GLY A 4 21.27 10.66 35.80
C GLY A 4 21.45 10.03 34.42
N ALA A 5 20.34 9.89 33.68
CA ALA A 5 20.41 9.72 32.24
C ALA A 5 21.05 10.98 31.64
N GLY A 6 22.24 10.85 31.05
CA GLY A 6 23.01 11.99 30.59
C GLY A 6 22.40 12.71 29.37
N PRO A 7 22.76 13.99 29.14
CA PRO A 7 22.24 14.87 28.06
C PRO A 7 22.50 14.35 26.63
N VAL A 8 23.34 13.32 26.47
CA VAL A 8 23.62 12.66 25.20
C VAL A 8 22.45 11.78 24.72
N LYS A 9 21.70 11.16 25.64
CA LYS A 9 20.58 10.27 25.28
C LYS A 9 19.37 11.08 24.81
N ASP A 10 19.13 12.23 25.45
CA ASP A 10 18.05 13.15 25.11
C ASP A 10 18.33 13.89 23.80
N SER A 11 19.59 14.25 23.51
CA SER A 11 19.97 14.86 22.23
C SER A 11 19.97 13.86 21.06
N MET A 12 20.27 12.58 21.30
CA MET A 12 20.09 11.52 20.31
C MET A 12 18.60 11.25 20.04
N MET A 13 17.77 11.14 21.08
CA MET A 13 16.32 11.01 20.95
C MET A 13 15.70 12.21 20.23
N ALA A 14 16.11 13.44 20.56
CA ALA A 14 15.65 14.65 19.89
C ALA A 14 16.05 14.67 18.40
N LYS A 15 17.29 14.30 18.05
CA LYS A 15 17.73 14.18 16.65
C LYS A 15 17.01 13.05 15.91
N GLU A 16 16.65 11.97 16.57
CA GLU A 16 15.93 10.84 15.96
C GLU A 16 14.45 11.19 15.73
N VAL A 17 13.83 11.92 16.66
CA VAL A 17 12.50 12.52 16.51
C VAL A 17 12.50 13.58 15.41
N GLU A 18 13.48 14.48 15.38
CA GLU A 18 13.58 15.55 14.37
C GLU A 18 13.85 14.99 12.96
N ARG A 19 14.72 13.97 12.84
CA ARG A 19 15.01 13.26 11.59
C ARG A 19 13.85 12.39 11.12
N SER A 20 13.08 11.81 12.04
CA SER A 20 11.77 11.20 11.72
C SER A 20 10.77 12.24 11.23
N SER A 21 10.84 13.48 11.73
CA SER A 21 10.00 14.60 11.31
C SER A 21 10.35 15.13 9.92
N ILE A 22 11.61 15.01 9.45
CA ILE A 22 12.00 15.46 8.11
C ILE A 22 11.58 14.43 7.04
N LEU A 23 11.76 13.13 7.31
CA LEU A 23 11.36 12.06 6.40
C LEU A 23 9.84 11.83 6.35
N SER A 24 9.09 12.25 7.37
CA SER A 24 7.62 12.14 7.42
C SER A 24 6.87 13.28 6.70
N ARG A 25 7.58 14.31 6.20
CA ARG A 25 6.95 15.53 5.64
C ARG A 25 6.48 15.43 4.19
N PHE A 26 6.93 14.45 3.42
CA PHE A 26 6.47 14.32 2.04
C PHE A 26 5.13 13.59 1.98
N VAL A 27 4.06 14.38 2.14
CA VAL A 27 2.68 13.93 2.02
C VAL A 27 2.14 14.40 0.67
N LEU A 28 1.85 13.47 -0.25
CA LEU A 28 1.14 13.80 -1.48
C LEU A 28 -0.12 14.62 -1.17
N THR A 29 -0.12 15.87 -1.61
CA THR A 29 -1.26 16.77 -1.52
C THR A 29 -2.35 16.34 -2.51
N THR A 30 -3.60 16.73 -2.28
CA THR A 30 -4.70 16.48 -3.24
C THR A 30 -4.36 16.92 -4.67
N PRO A 31 -3.84 18.14 -4.94
CA PRO A 31 -3.47 18.53 -6.29
C PRO A 31 -2.37 17.65 -6.89
N MET A 32 -1.38 17.20 -6.11
CA MET A 32 -0.35 16.28 -6.61
C MET A 32 -0.94 14.92 -7.00
N LYS A 33 -1.87 14.38 -6.20
CA LYS A 33 -2.56 13.11 -6.53
C LYS A 33 -3.37 13.24 -7.82
N VAL A 34 -4.11 14.34 -7.96
CA VAL A 34 -4.87 14.64 -9.18
C VAL A 34 -3.92 14.76 -10.37
N ALA A 35 -2.79 15.44 -10.23
CA ALA A 35 -1.78 15.54 -11.29
C ALA A 35 -1.25 14.16 -11.71
N ILE A 36 -0.90 13.29 -10.75
CA ILE A 36 -0.47 11.91 -11.06
C ILE A 36 -1.55 11.15 -11.84
N ILE A 37 -2.81 11.27 -11.43
CA ILE A 37 -3.94 10.61 -12.11
C ILE A 37 -4.09 11.14 -13.54
N LEU A 38 -4.14 12.45 -13.72
CA LEU A 38 -4.33 13.09 -15.03
C LEU A 38 -3.18 12.80 -15.97
N VAL A 39 -1.93 12.89 -15.49
CA VAL A 39 -0.74 12.57 -16.29
C VAL A 39 -0.75 11.10 -16.68
N THR A 40 -1.05 10.18 -15.76
CA THR A 40 -1.14 8.75 -16.08
C THR A 40 -2.17 8.52 -17.19
N PHE A 41 -3.39 9.04 -17.05
CA PHE A 41 -4.44 8.86 -18.05
C PHE A 41 -4.09 9.50 -19.40
N ALA A 42 -3.50 10.70 -19.40
CA ALA A 42 -3.04 11.35 -20.62
C ALA A 42 -1.97 10.50 -21.34
N THR A 43 -1.00 9.95 -20.60
CA THR A 43 0.03 9.06 -21.15
C THR A 43 -0.58 7.78 -21.73
N LEU A 44 -1.50 7.13 -21.01
CA LEU A 44 -2.17 5.93 -21.52
C LEU A 44 -2.98 6.24 -22.77
N LEU A 45 -3.76 7.32 -22.78
CA LEU A 45 -4.54 7.73 -23.96
C LEU A 45 -3.65 8.01 -25.18
N PHE A 46 -2.52 8.70 -24.98
CA PHE A 46 -1.60 9.03 -26.06
C PHE A 46 -0.88 7.81 -26.64
N THR A 47 -0.57 6.82 -25.80
CA THR A 47 0.18 5.62 -26.19
C THR A 47 -0.71 4.46 -26.63
N ALA A 48 -2.02 4.52 -26.36
CA ALA A 48 -2.96 3.44 -26.64
C ALA A 48 -3.18 3.24 -28.14
N THR A 49 -3.03 1.98 -28.55
CA THR A 49 -3.26 1.53 -29.94
C THR A 49 -4.65 0.92 -30.13
N LEU A 50 -5.23 0.36 -29.06
CA LEU A 50 -6.54 -0.26 -29.05
C LEU A 50 -7.55 0.54 -28.19
N ASP A 51 -8.84 0.46 -28.51
CA ASP A 51 -9.87 1.14 -27.72
C ASP A 51 -9.94 0.63 -26.27
N ILE A 52 -9.66 -0.66 -26.05
CA ILE A 52 -9.57 -1.21 -24.69
C ILE A 52 -8.42 -0.58 -23.89
N GLN A 53 -7.32 -0.21 -24.55
CA GLN A 53 -6.19 0.47 -23.92
C GLN A 53 -6.53 1.95 -23.64
N ARG A 54 -7.40 2.57 -24.47
CA ARG A 54 -7.86 3.96 -24.27
C ARG A 54 -8.85 4.09 -23.12
N TYR A 55 -9.89 3.25 -23.10
CA TYR A 55 -11.02 3.40 -22.18
C TYR A 55 -11.00 2.41 -21.01
N GLY A 56 -10.43 1.23 -21.21
CA GLY A 56 -10.34 0.18 -20.18
C GLY A 56 -9.65 0.62 -18.88
N PRO A 57 -8.53 1.37 -18.92
CA PRO A 57 -7.89 1.86 -17.69
C PRO A 57 -8.82 2.70 -16.82
N PHE A 58 -9.74 3.47 -17.41
CA PHE A 58 -10.69 4.27 -16.64
C PHE A 58 -11.73 3.39 -15.92
N LEU A 59 -12.26 2.38 -16.61
CA LEU A 59 -13.18 1.40 -16.00
C LEU A 59 -12.49 0.66 -14.84
N PHE A 60 -11.25 0.23 -15.05
CA PHE A 60 -10.48 -0.44 -14.01
C PHE A 60 -10.04 0.51 -12.90
N TYR A 61 -9.85 1.79 -13.16
CA TYR A 61 -9.65 2.79 -12.10
C TYR A 61 -10.87 2.94 -11.20
N MET A 62 -12.08 2.93 -11.76
CA MET A 62 -13.31 2.92 -10.96
C MET A 62 -13.43 1.63 -10.13
N TYR A 63 -13.14 0.48 -10.73
CA TYR A 63 -13.16 -0.80 -10.03
C TYR A 63 -12.08 -0.89 -8.92
N GLY A 64 -10.84 -0.53 -9.25
CA GLY A 64 -9.73 -0.46 -8.31
C GLY A 64 -9.98 0.52 -7.17
N SER A 65 -10.75 1.59 -7.42
CA SER A 65 -11.16 2.53 -6.38
C SER A 65 -12.08 1.92 -5.32
N LEU A 66 -12.76 0.79 -5.58
CA LEU A 66 -13.69 0.18 -4.62
C LEU A 66 -12.99 -0.14 -3.29
N PRO A 67 -13.40 0.44 -2.16
CA PRO A 67 -12.63 0.35 -0.94
C PRO A 67 -13.01 -0.88 -0.11
N PHE A 68 -12.67 -2.09 -0.58
CA PHE A 68 -13.07 -3.36 0.06
C PHE A 68 -12.76 -3.42 1.56
N ALA A 69 -11.57 -2.95 1.97
CA ALA A 69 -11.20 -2.89 3.38
C ALA A 69 -12.17 -2.03 4.21
N TYR A 70 -12.58 -0.87 3.69
CA TYR A 70 -13.58 -0.02 4.32
C TYR A 70 -14.95 -0.67 4.32
N ILE A 71 -15.40 -1.18 3.16
CA ILE A 71 -16.73 -1.76 3.00
C ILE A 71 -16.93 -2.88 4.02
N PHE A 72 -16.04 -3.88 4.04
CA PHE A 72 -16.20 -5.03 4.94
C PHE A 72 -16.01 -4.68 6.41
N THR A 73 -15.10 -3.75 6.72
CA THR A 73 -14.91 -3.27 8.10
C THR A 73 -16.14 -2.53 8.60
N TYR A 74 -16.68 -1.61 7.80
CA TYR A 74 -17.86 -0.83 8.15
C TYR A 74 -19.10 -1.73 8.29
N LEU A 75 -19.32 -2.65 7.36
CA LEU A 75 -20.46 -3.59 7.44
C LEU A 75 -20.44 -4.46 8.69
N LYS A 76 -19.26 -4.86 9.18
CA LYS A 76 -19.15 -5.70 10.39
C LYS A 76 -19.19 -4.91 11.69
N THR A 77 -18.58 -3.71 11.71
CA THR A 77 -18.28 -3.00 12.97
C THR A 77 -19.00 -1.66 13.12
N GLY A 78 -19.58 -1.12 12.05
CA GLY A 78 -20.09 0.26 12.00
C GLY A 78 -18.99 1.34 12.03
N LYS A 79 -17.71 0.95 12.16
CA LYS A 79 -16.60 1.90 12.27
C LYS A 79 -16.01 2.24 10.91
N ARG A 80 -15.50 3.47 10.80
CA ARG A 80 -14.78 3.93 9.62
C ARG A 80 -13.29 3.61 9.78
N ILE A 81 -12.74 2.85 8.83
CA ILE A 81 -11.35 2.34 8.91
C ILE A 81 -10.27 3.46 8.89
N TYR A 82 -10.61 4.70 8.49
CA TYR A 82 -9.68 5.86 8.56
C TYR A 82 -9.61 6.53 9.93
N GLU A 83 -10.59 6.26 10.80
CA GLU A 83 -10.68 6.87 12.13
C GLU A 83 -9.92 6.06 13.18
N GLU A 84 -9.56 4.81 12.86
CA GLU A 84 -8.61 4.04 13.66
C GLU A 84 -7.19 4.51 13.32
N ASN A 85 -6.34 4.67 14.34
CA ASN A 85 -4.99 5.29 14.35
C ASN A 85 -3.95 4.74 13.34
N SER A 86 -4.35 3.97 12.33
CA SER A 86 -3.51 3.51 11.24
C SER A 86 -3.70 4.35 9.98
N THR A 87 -2.60 4.85 9.45
CA THR A 87 -2.56 5.55 8.15
C THR A 87 -2.76 4.60 6.96
N ASN A 88 -2.81 3.28 7.19
CA ASN A 88 -3.01 2.28 6.15
C ASN A 88 -4.45 1.79 6.08
N VAL A 89 -5.11 2.02 4.95
CA VAL A 89 -6.47 1.54 4.65
C VAL A 89 -6.49 0.12 4.07
N GLY A 90 -5.40 -0.63 4.24
CA GLY A 90 -5.17 -1.92 3.60
C GLY A 90 -5.65 -3.13 4.39
N VAL A 91 -5.28 -4.30 3.87
CA VAL A 91 -5.58 -5.64 4.43
C VAL A 91 -5.13 -5.76 5.88
N ALA A 92 -3.92 -5.32 6.23
CA ALA A 92 -3.40 -5.48 7.59
C ALA A 92 -4.27 -4.74 8.62
N ASN A 93 -4.82 -3.58 8.26
CA ASN A 93 -5.69 -2.82 9.14
C ASN A 93 -7.06 -3.51 9.28
N SER A 94 -7.61 -4.06 8.21
CA SER A 94 -8.91 -4.75 8.29
C SER A 94 -8.85 -6.02 9.16
N TYR A 95 -7.73 -6.76 9.15
CA TYR A 95 -7.48 -7.83 10.13
C TYR A 95 -7.46 -7.31 11.58
N ASN A 96 -6.83 -6.17 11.80
CA ASN A 96 -6.66 -5.59 13.13
C ASN A 96 -7.94 -5.00 13.71
N THR A 97 -8.74 -4.35 12.88
CA THR A 97 -9.96 -3.65 13.28
C THR A 97 -11.16 -4.59 13.38
N ALA A 98 -11.31 -5.50 12.41
CA ALA A 98 -12.55 -6.27 12.24
C ALA A 98 -12.34 -7.79 12.27
N GLY A 99 -11.11 -8.25 12.50
CA GLY A 99 -10.78 -9.66 12.70
C GLY A 99 -10.60 -10.47 11.42
N MET A 100 -10.33 -11.76 11.60
CA MET A 100 -9.85 -12.67 10.53
C MET A 100 -10.78 -12.72 9.32
N LEU A 101 -12.09 -12.89 9.52
CA LEU A 101 -13.06 -12.96 8.41
C LEU A 101 -13.00 -11.73 7.50
N VAL A 102 -12.97 -10.53 8.09
CA VAL A 102 -12.96 -9.28 7.30
C VAL A 102 -11.61 -9.07 6.63
N GLY A 103 -10.52 -9.40 7.30
CA GLY A 103 -9.19 -9.43 6.69
C GLY A 103 -9.12 -10.33 5.46
N THR A 104 -9.62 -11.56 5.56
CA THR A 104 -9.66 -12.51 4.45
C THR A 104 -10.52 -12.03 3.29
N LEU A 105 -11.73 -11.51 3.56
CA LEU A 105 -12.59 -10.93 2.52
C LEU A 105 -11.93 -9.73 1.84
N THR A 106 -11.23 -8.90 2.61
CA THR A 106 -10.44 -7.78 2.06
C THR A 106 -9.34 -8.29 1.13
N VAL A 107 -8.61 -9.34 1.52
CA VAL A 107 -7.60 -9.96 0.64
C VAL A 107 -8.22 -10.41 -0.67
N ILE A 108 -9.36 -11.10 -0.63
CA ILE A 108 -10.06 -11.57 -1.84
C ILE A 108 -10.42 -10.39 -2.75
N GLY A 109 -10.97 -9.32 -2.18
CA GLY A 109 -11.30 -8.10 -2.96
C GLY A 109 -10.07 -7.40 -3.53
N GLU A 110 -8.94 -7.37 -2.83
CA GLU A 110 -7.71 -6.79 -3.36
C GLU A 110 -7.06 -7.70 -4.42
N ILE A 111 -7.17 -9.02 -4.29
CA ILE A 111 -6.74 -9.97 -5.33
C ILE A 111 -7.55 -9.74 -6.60
N SER A 112 -8.88 -9.61 -6.49
CA SER A 112 -9.75 -9.46 -7.66
C SER A 112 -9.42 -8.19 -8.47
N LYS A 113 -8.96 -7.11 -7.82
CA LYS A 113 -8.46 -5.90 -8.51
C LYS A 113 -7.23 -6.14 -9.38
N GLY A 114 -6.40 -7.13 -9.06
CA GLY A 114 -5.27 -7.53 -9.87
C GLY A 114 -5.63 -8.56 -10.94
N LEU A 115 -6.47 -9.54 -10.59
CA LEU A 115 -6.80 -10.65 -11.49
C LEU A 115 -7.87 -10.29 -12.53
N LEU A 116 -8.83 -9.42 -12.22
CA LEU A 116 -9.90 -9.06 -13.16
C LEU A 116 -9.36 -8.35 -14.43
N PRO A 117 -8.42 -7.39 -14.35
CA PRO A 117 -7.71 -6.86 -15.52
C PRO A 117 -7.09 -7.94 -16.40
N LEU A 118 -6.42 -8.92 -15.78
CA LEU A 118 -5.75 -10.01 -16.49
C LEU A 118 -6.76 -10.96 -17.14
N LEU A 119 -7.86 -11.27 -16.45
CA LEU A 119 -8.92 -12.12 -16.98
C LEU A 119 -9.60 -11.48 -18.20
N VAL A 120 -9.87 -10.17 -18.16
CA VAL A 120 -10.42 -9.45 -19.32
C VAL A 120 -9.42 -9.46 -20.48
N SER A 121 -8.13 -9.23 -20.22
CA SER A 121 -7.10 -9.35 -21.25
C SER A 121 -6.98 -10.77 -21.81
N PHE A 122 -7.11 -11.80 -20.97
CA PHE A 122 -7.11 -13.20 -21.39
C PHE A 122 -8.26 -13.52 -22.34
N LEU A 123 -9.49 -13.27 -21.89
CA LEU A 123 -10.71 -13.70 -22.58
C LEU A 123 -10.91 -12.99 -23.92
N PHE A 124 -10.54 -11.71 -24.01
CA PHE A 124 -10.85 -10.89 -25.19
C PHE A 124 -9.63 -10.54 -26.05
N PHE A 125 -8.41 -10.70 -25.52
CA PHE A 125 -7.17 -10.27 -26.19
C PHE A 125 -6.03 -11.30 -26.09
N GLY A 126 -6.37 -12.58 -25.83
CA GLY A 126 -5.41 -13.68 -25.88
C GLY A 126 -4.23 -13.53 -24.92
N TYR A 127 -4.45 -12.93 -23.75
CA TYR A 127 -3.41 -12.65 -22.75
C TYR A 127 -2.34 -11.66 -23.20
N SER A 128 -2.71 -10.69 -24.05
CA SER A 128 -1.82 -9.59 -24.42
C SER A 128 -1.26 -8.88 -23.18
N LEU A 129 0.05 -8.98 -23.00
CA LEU A 129 0.75 -8.32 -21.90
C LEU A 129 0.57 -6.80 -21.94
N ASP A 130 0.50 -6.22 -23.14
CA ASP A 130 0.27 -4.78 -23.33
C ASP A 130 -1.11 -4.39 -22.83
N VAL A 131 -2.17 -5.09 -23.27
CA VAL A 131 -3.53 -4.83 -22.76
C VAL A 131 -3.58 -5.02 -21.24
N SER A 132 -3.01 -6.11 -20.73
CA SER A 132 -2.93 -6.38 -19.29
C SER A 132 -2.28 -5.24 -18.51
N ALA A 133 -1.15 -4.71 -18.98
CA ALA A 133 -0.43 -3.61 -18.34
C ALA A 133 -1.28 -2.35 -18.25
N TYR A 134 -1.99 -1.96 -19.32
CA TYR A 134 -2.87 -0.79 -19.33
C TYR A 134 -4.00 -0.91 -18.30
N LEU A 135 -4.69 -2.05 -18.29
CA LEU A 135 -5.80 -2.30 -17.37
C LEU A 135 -5.33 -2.38 -15.91
N LEU A 136 -4.16 -2.98 -15.67
CA LEU A 136 -3.54 -3.02 -14.35
C LEU A 136 -3.12 -1.64 -13.85
N ILE A 137 -2.56 -0.78 -14.71
CA ILE A 137 -2.21 0.60 -14.35
C ILE A 137 -3.46 1.34 -13.88
N GLY A 138 -4.57 1.23 -14.61
CA GLY A 138 -5.85 1.81 -14.20
C GLY A 138 -6.31 1.31 -12.82
N SER A 139 -6.35 -0.01 -12.63
CA SER A 139 -6.74 -0.64 -11.37
C SER A 139 -5.83 -0.25 -10.19
N LEU A 140 -4.52 -0.19 -10.43
CA LEU A 140 -3.52 0.19 -9.44
C LEU A 140 -3.67 1.65 -9.03
N LEU A 141 -3.92 2.53 -10.00
CA LEU A 141 -4.12 3.94 -9.76
C LEU A 141 -5.39 4.16 -8.91
N GLY A 142 -6.47 3.43 -9.17
CA GLY A 142 -7.70 3.47 -8.38
C GLY A 142 -7.51 2.94 -6.96
N THR A 143 -6.76 1.86 -6.82
CA THR A 143 -6.39 1.29 -5.51
C THR A 143 -5.55 2.28 -4.69
N ASN A 144 -4.67 3.02 -5.37
CA ASN A 144 -3.80 4.00 -4.72
C ASN A 144 -4.53 5.30 -4.36
N PHE A 145 -5.41 5.77 -5.24
CA PHE A 145 -6.10 7.05 -5.14
C PHE A 145 -7.61 6.87 -5.33
N SER A 146 -8.24 6.13 -4.42
CA SER A 146 -9.66 5.81 -4.54
C SER A 146 -10.56 7.05 -4.63
N LEU A 147 -11.40 7.08 -5.67
CA LEU A 147 -12.44 8.08 -5.85
C LEU A 147 -13.41 8.13 -4.66
N PHE A 148 -13.79 6.96 -4.15
CA PHE A 148 -14.78 6.84 -3.07
C PHE A 148 -14.24 7.32 -1.72
N LEU A 149 -12.93 7.45 -1.59
CA LEU A 149 -12.24 7.77 -0.34
C LEU A 149 -11.45 9.08 -0.40
N LYS A 150 -11.87 10.04 -1.24
CA LYS A 150 -11.21 11.34 -1.39
C LYS A 150 -9.72 11.20 -1.72
N LEU A 151 -9.39 10.31 -2.66
CA LEU A 151 -8.03 9.98 -3.11
C LEU A 151 -7.13 9.42 -1.98
N LYS A 152 -7.71 8.75 -0.99
CA LYS A 152 -7.01 7.94 0.00
C LYS A 152 -7.19 6.47 -0.35
N GLY A 153 -6.11 5.70 -0.42
CA GLY A 153 -6.18 4.28 -0.80
C GLY A 153 -4.96 3.50 -0.32
N GLY A 154 -4.96 2.18 -0.55
CA GLY A 154 -3.85 1.28 -0.19
C GLY A 154 -2.68 1.35 -1.17
N MET A 155 -1.54 0.71 -0.86
CA MET A 155 -0.36 0.73 -1.75
C MET A 155 -0.51 -0.15 -3.02
N GLY A 156 -1.54 -1.00 -3.07
CA GLY A 156 -1.74 -1.94 -4.17
C GLY A 156 -0.79 -3.14 -4.15
N THR A 157 -0.07 -3.37 -3.04
CA THR A 157 0.88 -4.50 -2.92
C THR A 157 0.22 -5.86 -3.15
N THR A 158 -0.94 -6.12 -2.53
CA THR A 158 -1.66 -7.38 -2.72
C THR A 158 -2.09 -7.56 -4.18
N MET A 159 -2.76 -6.57 -4.78
CA MET A 159 -3.21 -6.71 -6.18
C MET A 159 -2.02 -6.94 -7.14
N MET A 160 -0.89 -6.26 -6.95
CA MET A 160 0.26 -6.41 -7.82
C MET A 160 0.97 -7.75 -7.60
N LEU A 161 1.14 -8.20 -6.36
CA LEU A 161 1.73 -9.51 -6.05
C LEU A 161 0.99 -10.62 -6.80
N TRP A 162 -0.34 -10.62 -6.72
CA TRP A 162 -1.16 -11.62 -7.42
C TRP A 162 -1.15 -11.42 -8.93
N SER A 163 -1.09 -10.19 -9.43
CA SER A 163 -0.96 -9.94 -10.87
C SER A 163 0.36 -10.49 -11.44
N PHE A 164 1.49 -10.24 -10.75
CA PHE A 164 2.81 -10.73 -11.16
C PHE A 164 2.92 -12.25 -11.07
N LEU A 165 2.18 -12.90 -10.15
CA LEU A 165 2.12 -14.37 -10.08
C LEU A 165 1.65 -14.98 -11.41
N PHE A 166 0.71 -14.32 -12.10
CA PHE A 166 0.18 -14.79 -13.37
C PHE A 166 0.95 -14.24 -14.60
N ILE A 167 1.51 -13.03 -14.51
CA ILE A 167 2.27 -12.43 -15.62
C ILE A 167 3.67 -13.03 -15.77
N SER A 168 4.41 -13.13 -14.66
CA SER A 168 5.80 -13.60 -14.63
C SER A 168 6.12 -14.18 -13.25
N PRO A 169 5.77 -15.47 -13.01
CA PRO A 169 5.99 -16.12 -11.71
C PRO A 169 7.47 -16.11 -11.27
N VAL A 170 8.40 -16.22 -12.22
CA VAL A 170 9.85 -16.22 -11.96
C VAL A 170 10.32 -14.85 -11.46
N LEU A 171 9.83 -13.76 -12.07
CA LEU A 171 10.10 -12.40 -11.60
C LEU A 171 9.55 -12.20 -10.19
N LEU A 172 8.30 -12.60 -9.94
CA LEU A 172 7.70 -12.49 -8.61
C LEU A 172 8.53 -13.27 -7.57
N LEU A 173 8.87 -14.53 -7.85
CA LEU A 173 9.65 -15.36 -6.94
C LEU A 173 11.01 -14.71 -6.63
N THR A 174 11.67 -14.13 -7.63
CA THR A 174 12.94 -13.44 -7.43
C THR A 174 12.80 -12.19 -6.56
N ILE A 175 11.74 -11.41 -6.77
CA ILE A 175 11.40 -10.25 -5.91
C ILE A 175 11.14 -10.71 -4.46
N LEU A 176 10.41 -11.81 -4.26
CA LEU A 176 10.14 -12.37 -2.93
C LEU A 176 11.41 -12.89 -2.25
N VAL A 177 12.29 -13.58 -2.99
CA VAL A 177 13.60 -14.01 -2.48
C VAL A 177 14.45 -12.80 -2.09
N LEU A 178 14.53 -11.78 -2.94
CA LEU A 178 15.23 -10.53 -2.63
C LEU A 178 14.67 -9.88 -1.36
N MET A 179 13.34 -9.84 -1.22
CA MET A 179 12.68 -9.33 -0.02
C MET A 179 13.12 -10.09 1.24
N VAL A 180 13.10 -11.43 1.21
CA VAL A 180 13.52 -12.28 2.35
C VAL A 180 15.00 -12.07 2.68
N VAL A 181 15.85 -12.01 1.67
CA VAL A 181 17.30 -11.73 1.85
C VAL A 181 17.50 -10.36 2.49
N CYS A 182 16.87 -9.31 1.96
CA CYS A 182 16.98 -7.97 2.54
C CYS A 182 16.45 -7.91 3.97
N LEU A 183 15.34 -8.58 4.29
CA LEU A 183 14.83 -8.66 5.67
C LEU A 183 15.81 -9.32 6.64
N LYS A 184 16.63 -10.28 6.17
CA LYS A 184 17.65 -10.94 6.98
C LYS A 184 18.86 -10.05 7.27
N PHE A 185 19.25 -9.19 6.32
CA PHE A 185 20.50 -8.42 6.41
C PHE A 185 20.31 -6.93 6.76
N MET A 186 19.16 -6.34 6.50
CA MET A 186 18.90 -4.93 6.81
C MET A 186 18.40 -4.75 8.24
N LYS A 187 19.16 -4.02 9.06
CA LYS A 187 18.79 -3.69 10.45
C LYS A 187 17.47 -2.91 10.58
N LYS A 188 17.10 -2.19 9.52
CA LYS A 188 15.93 -1.31 9.46
C LYS A 188 14.94 -1.84 8.41
N THR A 189 13.88 -2.50 8.86
CA THR A 189 12.91 -3.18 7.99
C THR A 189 12.19 -2.23 7.03
N TYR A 190 11.98 -0.96 7.43
CA TYR A 190 11.26 0.02 6.60
C TYR A 190 11.99 0.43 5.32
N HIS A 191 13.30 0.18 5.21
CA HIS A 191 14.05 0.42 3.97
C HIS A 191 13.94 -0.73 2.97
N VAL A 192 13.50 -1.90 3.43
CA VAL A 192 13.49 -3.11 2.61
C VAL A 192 12.50 -2.98 1.46
N ALA A 193 11.25 -2.61 1.74
CA ALA A 193 10.24 -2.55 0.70
C ALA A 193 10.58 -1.51 -0.39
N PRO A 194 10.91 -0.23 -0.09
CA PRO A 194 11.32 0.73 -1.12
C PRO A 194 12.50 0.25 -1.97
N PHE A 195 13.48 -0.42 -1.35
CA PHE A 195 14.62 -0.99 -2.07
C PHE A 195 14.19 -2.09 -3.04
N VAL A 196 13.40 -3.05 -2.57
CA VAL A 196 12.91 -4.18 -3.39
C VAL A 196 12.04 -3.69 -4.55
N TYR A 197 11.13 -2.74 -4.29
CA TYR A 197 10.34 -2.11 -5.35
C TYR A 197 11.23 -1.36 -6.35
N GLY A 198 12.24 -0.63 -5.88
CA GLY A 198 13.21 0.05 -6.75
C GLY A 198 14.04 -0.90 -7.62
N MET A 199 14.31 -2.12 -7.15
CA MET A 199 15.01 -3.15 -7.93
C MET A 199 14.10 -3.89 -8.92
N ALA A 200 12.77 -3.84 -8.75
CA ALA A 200 11.82 -4.59 -9.57
C ALA A 200 11.96 -4.35 -11.10
N PRO A 201 12.17 -3.12 -11.60
CA PRO A 201 12.31 -2.87 -13.05
C PRO A 201 13.60 -3.46 -13.62
N ILE A 202 14.69 -3.41 -12.84
CA ILE A 202 15.98 -4.00 -13.23
C ILE A 202 15.85 -5.52 -13.27
N LEU A 203 15.20 -6.12 -12.27
CA LEU A 203 14.93 -7.56 -12.26
C LEU A 203 14.00 -7.98 -13.41
N ALA A 204 12.98 -7.17 -13.72
CA ALA A 204 12.11 -7.42 -14.88
C ALA A 204 12.91 -7.42 -16.19
N LEU A 205 13.87 -6.51 -16.33
CA LEU A 205 14.73 -6.44 -17.53
C LEU A 205 15.65 -7.66 -17.65
N ILE A 206 16.24 -8.10 -16.54
CA ILE A 206 17.21 -9.22 -16.55
C ILE A 206 16.51 -10.58 -16.70
N ILE A 207 15.37 -10.78 -16.05
CA ILE A 207 14.70 -12.09 -15.96
C ILE A 207 13.79 -12.35 -17.16
N ASP A 208 13.06 -11.32 -17.59
CA ASP A 208 11.95 -11.45 -18.53
C ASP A 208 12.22 -10.70 -19.84
N GLY A 209 12.83 -9.51 -19.75
CA GLY A 209 13.33 -8.74 -20.91
C GLY A 209 12.25 -8.05 -21.74
N ARG A 210 10.96 -8.40 -21.59
CA ARG A 210 9.85 -7.73 -22.29
C ARG A 210 9.68 -6.31 -21.77
N MET A 211 9.82 -5.32 -22.65
CA MET A 211 9.79 -3.91 -22.26
C MET A 211 8.49 -3.48 -21.57
N THR A 212 7.35 -4.05 -21.97
CA THR A 212 6.07 -3.80 -21.31
C THR A 212 6.10 -4.16 -19.82
N LEU A 213 6.73 -5.29 -19.46
CA LEU A 213 6.84 -5.71 -18.07
C LEU A 213 7.80 -4.81 -17.29
N VAL A 214 8.91 -4.39 -17.92
CA VAL A 214 9.87 -3.45 -17.34
C VAL A 214 9.20 -2.10 -17.05
N LEU A 215 8.43 -1.56 -18.01
CA LEU A 215 7.70 -0.31 -17.85
C LEU A 215 6.59 -0.42 -16.79
N LEU A 216 5.87 -1.55 -16.74
CA LEU A 216 4.89 -1.81 -15.69
C LEU A 216 5.55 -1.86 -14.31
N ALA A 217 6.66 -2.59 -14.16
CA ALA A 217 7.42 -2.66 -12.93
C ALA A 217 7.98 -1.29 -12.51
N LEU A 218 8.46 -0.49 -13.48
CA LEU A 218 8.92 0.88 -13.25
C LEU A 218 7.79 1.78 -12.75
N TYR A 219 6.62 1.71 -13.38
CA TYR A 219 5.45 2.46 -12.95
C TYR A 219 5.00 2.09 -11.53
N VAL A 220 4.94 0.78 -11.23
CA VAL A 220 4.59 0.25 -9.90
C VAL A 220 5.61 0.72 -8.85
N ALA A 221 6.90 0.64 -9.16
CA ALA A 221 7.97 1.11 -8.28
C ALA A 221 7.88 2.61 -8.02
N ALA A 222 7.69 3.42 -9.06
CA ALA A 222 7.57 4.87 -8.96
C ALA A 222 6.38 5.27 -8.08
N LEU A 223 5.19 4.70 -8.34
CA LEU A 223 4.01 4.95 -7.52
C LEU A 223 4.21 4.53 -6.07
N TYR A 224 4.80 3.34 -5.85
CA TYR A 224 5.08 2.84 -4.51
C TYR A 224 6.01 3.81 -3.77
N ILE A 225 7.15 4.18 -4.35
CA ILE A 225 8.15 5.05 -3.72
C ILE A 225 7.59 6.44 -3.42
N VAL A 226 6.87 7.05 -4.37
CA VAL A 226 6.30 8.39 -4.20
C VAL A 226 5.23 8.41 -3.11
N LYS A 227 4.48 7.30 -2.96
CA LYS A 227 3.44 7.18 -1.94
C LYS A 227 3.96 6.64 -0.61
N PHE A 228 5.09 5.94 -0.61
CA PHE A 228 5.58 5.19 0.53
C PHE A 228 5.76 6.09 1.74
N ARG A 229 5.31 5.57 2.89
CA ARG A 229 5.58 6.17 4.19
C ARG A 229 5.95 5.07 5.17
N PRO A 230 6.90 5.31 6.08
CA PRO A 230 7.26 4.33 7.10
C PRO A 230 6.09 3.85 7.97
N GLU A 231 5.03 4.66 8.11
CA GLU A 231 3.82 4.31 8.87
C GLU A 231 2.87 3.40 8.09
N MET A 232 2.98 3.36 6.76
CA MET A 232 2.22 2.46 5.89
C MET A 232 2.89 1.08 5.75
N ASP A 233 4.03 0.89 6.42
CA ASP A 233 4.74 -0.38 6.45
C ASP A 233 3.99 -1.41 7.31
N ASP A 234 3.26 -2.30 6.65
CA ASP A 234 2.54 -3.40 7.28
C ASP A 234 3.46 -4.33 8.09
N PHE A 235 4.75 -4.43 7.74
CA PHE A 235 5.74 -5.25 8.46
C PHE A 235 6.00 -4.71 9.87
N ARG A 236 6.07 -3.38 10.07
CA ARG A 236 6.21 -2.78 11.40
C ARG A 236 4.94 -2.90 12.22
N TYR A 237 3.78 -2.73 11.59
CA TYR A 237 2.48 -2.78 12.27
C TYR A 237 2.17 -4.17 12.86
N GLY A 238 2.59 -5.25 12.18
CA GLY A 238 2.50 -6.61 12.72
C GLY A 238 3.38 -6.83 13.96
N HIS A 239 4.53 -6.16 14.04
CA HIS A 239 5.45 -6.27 15.17
C HIS A 239 5.08 -5.40 16.38
N SER A 240 4.42 -4.26 16.20
CA SER A 240 4.04 -3.38 17.32
C SER A 240 3.03 -4.04 18.28
N LYS A 241 2.13 -4.90 17.78
CA LYS A 241 1.19 -5.65 18.63
C LYS A 241 1.79 -6.88 19.33
N LYS A 242 2.91 -7.44 18.85
CA LYS A 242 3.64 -8.45 19.63
C LYS A 242 4.21 -7.88 20.94
N PHE A 243 4.29 -6.55 21.08
CA PHE A 243 4.67 -5.88 22.34
C PHE A 243 3.49 -5.42 23.21
N SER A 244 2.24 -5.50 22.74
CA SER A 244 1.05 -5.12 23.52
C SER A 244 0.15 -6.29 23.91
N MET A 245 0.49 -7.52 23.52
CA MET A 245 -0.17 -8.74 23.98
C MET A 245 0.36 -9.10 25.39
N GLY A 246 0.16 -8.20 26.36
CA GLY A 246 0.75 -8.33 27.68
C GLY A 246 0.58 -7.12 28.58
N LYS A 247 -0.56 -6.41 28.54
CA LYS A 247 -1.05 -5.56 29.63
C LYS A 247 -2.53 -5.27 29.39
N ARG A 248 -3.40 -6.04 30.08
CA ARG A 248 -4.74 -5.58 30.41
C ARG A 248 -4.57 -4.23 31.11
N SER A 249 -4.99 -3.15 30.46
CA SER A 249 -5.18 -1.87 31.14
C SER A 249 -6.13 -2.11 32.30
N LYS A 250 -5.63 -2.02 33.54
CA LYS A 250 -6.49 -1.92 34.72
C LYS A 250 -7.30 -0.63 34.53
N GLY A 251 -8.62 -0.74 34.68
CA GLY A 251 -9.54 0.37 34.49
C GLY A 251 -9.08 1.61 35.23
N LEU A 252 -9.05 2.73 34.52
CA LEU A 252 -9.08 4.04 35.16
C LEU A 252 -10.43 4.16 35.89
N PRO A 253 -10.45 4.58 37.16
CA PRO A 253 -11.71 4.84 37.85
C PRO A 253 -12.48 5.97 37.14
N PRO A 254 -13.81 6.00 37.23
CA PRO A 254 -14.60 7.11 36.71
C PRO A 254 -14.12 8.41 37.38
N GLN A 255 -13.79 9.42 36.56
CA GLN A 255 -13.62 10.78 37.07
C GLN A 255 -15.02 11.31 37.38
N ASP A 256 -15.36 11.37 38.67
CA ASP A 256 -16.48 12.17 39.17
C ASP A 256 -16.27 13.62 38.73
N ARG A 257 -17.17 14.12 37.89
CA ARG A 257 -17.42 15.55 37.75
C ARG A 257 -18.62 15.84 38.60
N ASP A 258 -18.39 16.31 39.82
CA ASP A 258 -19.31 17.19 40.56
C ASP A 258 -18.66 17.57 41.90
N THR A 259 -17.92 18.67 41.90
CA THR A 259 -17.79 19.54 43.07
C THR A 259 -17.69 20.99 42.58
N PRO A 260 -18.61 21.89 42.99
CA PRO A 260 -18.45 23.31 42.79
C PRO A 260 -17.47 23.85 43.84
N ASP A 261 -16.40 24.51 43.40
CA ASP A 261 -15.42 25.14 44.27
C ASP A 261 -15.96 26.48 44.86
N PRO A 262 -15.48 26.87 46.06
CA PRO A 262 -16.00 27.97 46.89
C PRO A 262 -15.75 29.39 46.36
#